data_AF-A0A1G7J0W5-F1
#
_entry.id   AF-A0A1G7J0W5-F1
#
_cell.length_a   1.000
_cell.length_b   1.000
_cell.length_c   1.000
_cell.angle_alpha   90.00
_cell.angle_beta   90.00
_cell.angle_gamma   90.00
#
_symmetry.space_group_name_H-M   'P 1'
#
loop_
_entity.id
_entity.type
_entity.pdbx_description
1 polymer ?
#
loop_
_entity_poly.entity_id
_entity_poly.type
_entity_poly.pdbx_seq_one_letter_code
_entity_poly.pdbx_strand_id
1 'polypeptide(L)'
;MEVFRALLDPGADRASRRRGLWLYGLALFLGQGGVLLLLSLFLPRAFHPALYLLAFLGGLWLYRQGREALKEEGPLAPLVAVGLGAALFFFLGVMGLLLRPQGLWLLPLGLALGLNLVRRAERLIAGGRGP
;
A
#
# COMPACT_ATOMS: atom_id res chain seq x y z
N MET A 1 -0.15 2.71 21.97
CA MET A 1 -0.60 1.31 21.81
C MET A 1 -2.13 1.15 21.74
N GLU A 2 -2.94 2.13 22.13
CA GLU A 2 -4.42 2.03 22.13
C GLU A 2 -5.07 2.10 20.72
N VAL A 3 -4.45 2.81 19.78
CA VAL A 3 -5.00 3.03 18.42
C VAL A 3 -5.05 1.74 17.58
N PHE A 4 -4.12 0.80 17.81
CA PHE A 4 -4.09 -0.50 17.12
C PHE A 4 -5.14 -1.47 17.65
N ARG A 5 -5.46 -1.39 18.96
CA ARG A 5 -6.58 -2.14 19.55
C ARG A 5 -7.91 -1.68 18.97
N ALA A 6 -8.12 -0.37 18.79
CA ALA A 6 -9.34 0.16 18.19
C ALA A 6 -9.53 -0.22 16.70
N LEU A 7 -8.44 -0.52 15.97
CA LEU A 7 -8.52 -1.06 14.60
C LEU A 7 -8.97 -2.54 14.58
N LEU A 8 -8.56 -3.29 15.60
CA LEU A 8 -8.90 -4.71 15.79
C LEU A 8 -10.22 -4.92 16.53
N ASP A 9 -10.74 -3.89 17.19
CA ASP A 9 -12.00 -3.95 17.94
C ASP A 9 -13.17 -3.56 17.03
N PRO A 10 -14.04 -4.52 16.64
CA PRO A 10 -15.17 -4.26 15.75
C PRO A 10 -16.22 -3.33 16.38
N GLY A 11 -16.19 -3.10 17.70
CA GLY A 11 -17.08 -2.18 18.42
C GLY A 11 -16.62 -0.72 18.47
N ALA A 12 -15.42 -0.40 17.99
CA ALA A 12 -14.89 0.96 18.01
C ALA A 12 -15.58 1.87 16.98
N ASP A 13 -15.78 3.14 17.36
CA ASP A 13 -16.38 4.17 16.51
C ASP A 13 -15.73 4.22 15.11
N ARG A 14 -16.57 4.31 14.06
CA ARG A 14 -16.13 4.21 12.66
C ARG A 14 -15.12 5.30 12.29
N ALA A 15 -15.24 6.49 12.89
CA ALA A 15 -14.29 7.58 12.66
C ALA A 15 -12.91 7.26 13.25
N SER A 16 -12.86 6.59 14.39
CA SER A 16 -11.62 6.12 15.02
C SER A 16 -10.96 5.01 14.21
N ARG A 17 -11.74 4.05 13.69
CA ARG A 17 -11.22 2.99 12.79
C ARG A 17 -10.65 3.55 11.48
N ARG A 18 -11.30 4.55 10.89
CA ARG A 18 -10.78 5.25 9.69
C ARG A 18 -9.49 6.00 9.97
N ARG A 19 -9.41 6.76 11.07
CA ARG A 19 -8.19 7.45 11.47
C ARG A 19 -7.05 6.47 11.73
N GLY A 20 -7.32 5.36 12.42
CA GLY A 20 -6.34 4.30 12.64
C GLY A 20 -5.81 3.74 11.33
N LEU A 21 -6.70 3.42 10.38
CA LEU A 21 -6.31 2.89 9.07
C LEU A 21 -5.43 3.89 8.30
N TRP A 22 -5.78 5.17 8.36
CA TRP A 22 -5.03 6.23 7.70
C TRP A 22 -3.64 6.41 8.31
N LEU A 23 -3.55 6.45 9.65
CA LEU A 23 -2.27 6.53 10.36
C LEU A 23 -1.40 5.30 10.09
N TYR A 24 -2.00 4.10 10.05
CA TYR A 24 -1.31 2.88 9.68
C TYR A 24 -0.76 2.94 8.25
N GLY A 25 -1.60 3.31 7.29
CA GLY A 25 -1.17 3.49 5.89
C GLY A 25 -0.07 4.54 5.77
N LEU A 26 -0.25 5.70 6.39
CA LEU A 26 0.74 6.79 6.39
C LEU A 26 2.08 6.34 6.98
N ALA A 27 2.06 5.64 8.12
CA ALA A 27 3.27 5.11 8.75
C ALA A 27 3.99 4.12 7.82
N LEU A 28 3.24 3.25 7.14
CA LEU A 28 3.82 2.32 6.16
C LEU A 28 4.42 3.05 4.95
N PHE A 29 3.70 4.00 4.35
CA PHE A 29 4.21 4.76 3.20
C PHE A 29 5.45 5.60 3.56
N LEU A 30 5.45 6.25 4.73
CA LEU A 30 6.60 7.02 5.21
C LEU A 30 7.79 6.11 5.54
N GLY A 31 7.56 5.00 6.24
CA GLY A 31 8.61 4.04 6.57
C GLY A 31 9.25 3.45 5.32
N GLN A 32 8.44 2.96 4.38
CA GLN A 32 8.93 2.44 3.10
C GLN A 32 9.55 3.52 2.21
N GLY A 33 9.00 4.74 2.22
CA GLY A 33 9.57 5.89 1.53
C GLY A 33 10.96 6.25 2.07
N GLY A 34 11.15 6.21 3.39
CA GLY A 34 12.45 6.38 4.03
C GLY A 34 13.45 5.31 3.59
N VAL A 35 13.03 4.04 3.56
CA VAL A 35 13.88 2.96 3.03
C VAL A 35 14.21 3.17 1.56
N LEU A 36 13.24 3.58 0.72
CA LEU A 36 13.50 3.90 -0.69
C LEU A 36 14.49 5.05 -0.85
N LEU A 37 14.43 6.08 0.01
CA LEU A 37 15.40 7.18 0.00
C LEU A 37 16.80 6.67 0.33
N LEU A 38 16.95 5.82 1.35
CA LEU A 38 18.23 5.20 1.67
C LEU A 38 18.72 4.33 0.51
N LEU A 39 17.87 3.46 -0.03
CA LEU A 39 18.21 2.65 -1.20
C LEU A 39 18.58 3.51 -2.40
N SER A 40 17.99 4.68 -2.58
CA SER A 40 18.30 5.55 -3.72
C SER A 40 19.79 5.94 -3.79
N LEU A 41 20.48 5.97 -2.64
CA LEU A 41 21.91 6.28 -2.53
C LEU A 41 22.82 5.09 -2.85
N PHE A 42 22.37 3.86 -2.56
CA PHE A 42 23.19 2.65 -2.67
C PHE A 42 22.83 1.77 -3.88
N LEU A 43 21.60 1.88 -4.40
CA LEU A 43 21.08 0.96 -5.40
C LEU A 43 21.64 1.30 -6.79
N PRO A 44 22.38 0.37 -7.43
CA PRO A 44 22.95 0.60 -8.75
C PRO A 44 21.83 0.70 -9.80
N ARG A 45 22.10 1.47 -10.85
CA ARG A 45 21.20 1.58 -11.99
C ARG A 45 21.28 0.29 -12.81
N ALA A 46 20.12 -0.30 -13.11
CA ALA A 46 20.01 -1.47 -13.95
C ALA A 46 18.94 -1.23 -15.02
N PHE A 47 19.34 -1.12 -16.29
CA PHE A 47 18.42 -0.95 -17.40
C PHE A 47 18.21 -2.29 -18.10
N HIS A 48 17.16 -3.03 -17.70
CA HIS A 48 16.84 -4.33 -18.30
C HIS A 48 15.34 -4.41 -18.64
N PRO A 49 14.96 -4.82 -19.87
CA PRO A 49 13.54 -4.93 -20.26
C PRO A 49 12.73 -5.86 -19.34
N ALA A 50 13.37 -6.92 -18.85
CA ALA A 50 12.78 -7.85 -17.89
C ALA A 50 12.33 -7.17 -16.59
N LEU A 51 13.01 -6.09 -16.16
CA LEU A 51 12.61 -5.33 -14.98
C LEU A 51 11.31 -4.55 -15.21
N TYR A 52 11.10 -4.00 -16.41
CA TYR A 52 9.80 -3.38 -16.73
C TYR A 52 8.67 -4.39 -16.70
N LEU A 53 8.90 -5.57 -17.28
CA LEU A 53 7.91 -6.65 -17.27
C LEU A 53 7.62 -7.11 -15.84
N LEU A 54 8.65 -7.27 -15.01
CA LEU A 54 8.52 -7.64 -13.61
C LEU A 54 7.78 -6.57 -12.80
N ALA A 55 8.07 -5.29 -13.02
CA ALA A 55 7.38 -4.18 -12.36
C ALA A 55 5.90 -4.19 -12.72
N PHE A 56 5.56 -4.42 -13.99
CA PHE A 56 4.17 -4.49 -14.45
C PHE A 56 3.43 -5.69 -13.88
N LEU A 57 3.97 -6.90 -14.05
CA LEU A 57 3.32 -8.14 -13.59
C LEU A 57 3.24 -8.20 -12.07
N GLY A 58 4.34 -7.89 -11.37
CA GLY A 58 4.38 -7.85 -9.91
C GLY A 58 3.46 -6.78 -9.33
N GLY A 59 3.45 -5.58 -9.93
CA GLY A 59 2.57 -4.50 -9.51
C GLY A 59 1.09 -4.82 -9.72
N LEU A 60 0.74 -5.37 -10.88
CA LEU A 60 -0.62 -5.81 -11.18
C LEU A 60 -1.06 -6.94 -10.23
N TRP A 61 -0.18 -7.90 -9.96
CA TRP A 61 -0.45 -9.00 -9.04
C TRP A 61 -0.69 -8.50 -7.62
N LEU A 62 0.18 -7.66 -7.07
CA LEU A 62 0.01 -7.06 -5.73
C LEU A 62 -1.27 -6.24 -5.63
N TYR A 63 -1.55 -5.40 -6.64
CA TYR A 63 -2.78 -4.62 -6.66
C TYR A 63 -4.02 -5.51 -6.71
N ARG A 64 -3.98 -6.60 -7.49
CA ARG A 64 -5.07 -7.58 -7.54
C ARG A 64 -5.26 -8.27 -6.19
N GLN A 65 -4.18 -8.71 -5.54
CA GLN A 65 -4.27 -9.29 -4.20
C GLN A 65 -4.88 -8.32 -3.19
N GLY A 66 -4.50 -7.04 -3.24
CA GLY A 66 -5.09 -6.01 -2.39
C GLY A 66 -6.59 -5.83 -2.63
N ARG A 67 -7.04 -5.96 -3.88
CA ARG A 67 -8.47 -5.90 -4.23
C ARG A 67 -9.23 -7.15 -3.81
N GLU A 68 -8.66 -8.34 -3.97
CA GLU A 68 -9.30 -9.59 -3.54
C GLU A 68 -9.41 -9.65 -2.02
N ALA A 69 -8.37 -9.21 -1.29
CA ALA A 69 -8.41 -9.11 0.17
C ALA A 69 -9.58 -8.25 0.67
N LEU A 70 -9.94 -7.19 -0.06
CA LEU A 70 -11.10 -6.34 0.26
C LEU A 70 -12.45 -7.01 0.01
N LYS A 71 -12.52 -8.09 -0.79
CA LYS A 71 -13.76 -8.84 -1.04
C LYS A 71 -14.01 -9.94 -0.01
N GLU A 72 -13.01 -10.36 0.73
CA GLU A 72 -13.14 -11.45 1.71
C GLU A 72 -13.92 -11.05 2.99
N GLU A 73 -14.46 -9.82 3.06
CA GLU A 73 -15.35 -9.27 4.11
C GLU A 73 -14.89 -9.47 5.58
N GLY A 74 -13.63 -9.87 5.81
CA GLY A 74 -13.07 -10.06 7.14
C GLY A 74 -12.74 -8.75 7.86
N PRO A 75 -12.73 -8.72 9.21
CA PRO A 75 -12.37 -7.53 9.98
C PRO A 75 -10.94 -7.02 9.69
N LEU A 76 -10.06 -7.91 9.23
CA LEU A 76 -8.68 -7.62 8.85
C LEU A 76 -8.51 -7.20 7.38
N ALA A 77 -9.54 -7.39 6.53
CA ALA A 77 -9.47 -7.09 5.10
C ALA A 77 -8.96 -5.65 4.81
N PRO A 78 -9.41 -4.59 5.51
CA PRO A 78 -8.89 -3.24 5.31
C PRO A 78 -7.40 -3.12 5.62
N LEU A 79 -6.91 -3.76 6.69
CA LEU A 79 -5.49 -3.70 7.07
C LEU A 79 -4.62 -4.42 6.05
N VAL A 80 -5.05 -5.61 5.60
CA VAL A 80 -4.32 -6.40 4.60
C VAL A 80 -4.23 -5.64 3.28
N ALA A 81 -5.31 -5.03 2.84
CA ALA A 81 -5.32 -4.22 1.61
C ALA A 81 -4.39 -3.00 1.69
N VAL A 82 -4.35 -2.31 2.84
CA VAL A 82 -3.41 -1.20 3.05
C VAL A 82 -1.96 -1.69 3.09
N GLY A 83 -1.69 -2.82 3.74
CA GLY A 83 -0.37 -3.46 3.74
C GLY A 83 0.10 -3.85 2.35
N LEU A 84 -0.78 -4.42 1.53
CA LEU A 84 -0.51 -4.74 0.12
C LEU A 84 -0.33 -3.48 -0.74
N GLY A 85 -1.07 -2.40 -0.44
CA GLY A 85 -0.88 -1.10 -1.08
C GLY A 85 0.47 -0.46 -0.77
N ALA A 86 0.95 -0.57 0.46
CA ALA A 86 2.30 -0.17 0.84
C ALA A 86 3.33 -1.06 0.12
N ALA A 87 3.20 -2.39 0.21
CA ALA A 87 4.09 -3.32 -0.50
C ALA A 87 4.18 -3.03 -2.01
N LEU A 88 3.06 -2.67 -2.65
CA LEU A 88 3.01 -2.23 -4.04
C LEU A 88 3.82 -0.94 -4.27
N PHE A 89 3.66 0.07 -3.42
CA PHE A 89 4.45 1.30 -3.49
C PHE A 89 5.94 1.03 -3.33
N PHE A 90 6.33 0.24 -2.33
CA PHE A 90 7.73 -0.10 -2.12
C PHE A 90 8.32 -0.88 -3.30
N PHE A 91 7.63 -1.92 -3.75
CA PHE A 91 8.07 -2.73 -4.88
C PHE A 91 8.27 -1.88 -6.15
N LEU A 92 7.27 -1.08 -6.53
CA LEU A 92 7.38 -0.20 -7.69
C LEU A 92 8.41 0.91 -7.48
N GLY A 93 8.61 1.37 -6.24
CA GLY A 93 9.69 2.28 -5.87
C GLY A 93 11.06 1.68 -6.12
N VAL A 94 11.33 0.45 -5.64
CA VAL A 94 12.60 -0.26 -5.88
C VAL A 94 12.82 -0.46 -7.38
N MET A 95 11.80 -0.91 -8.11
CA MET A 95 11.88 -1.07 -9.57
C MET A 95 12.16 0.26 -10.27
N GLY A 96 11.52 1.34 -9.82
CA GLY A 96 11.75 2.68 -10.34
C GLY A 96 13.16 3.20 -10.09
N LEU A 97 13.74 2.89 -8.92
CA LEU A 97 15.14 3.18 -8.59
C LEU A 97 16.12 2.37 -9.45
N LEU A 98 15.84 1.11 -9.74
CA LEU A 98 16.68 0.32 -10.64
C LEU A 98 16.62 0.87 -12.08
N LEU A 99 15.42 1.22 -12.55
CA LEU A 99 15.14 1.66 -13.91
C LEU A 99 15.32 3.18 -14.14
N ARG A 100 16.02 3.89 -13.23
CA ARG A 100 16.26 5.33 -13.34
C ARG A 100 16.87 5.70 -14.72
N PRO A 101 16.57 6.89 -15.28
CA PRO A 101 15.60 7.86 -14.80
C PRO A 101 14.15 7.54 -15.20
N GLN A 102 13.91 6.80 -16.29
CA GLN A 102 12.55 6.59 -16.83
C GLN A 102 11.65 5.80 -15.86
N GLY A 103 12.22 4.89 -15.09
CA GLY A 103 11.52 4.11 -14.08
C GLY A 103 10.95 4.93 -12.92
N LEU A 104 11.39 6.18 -12.72
CA LEU A 104 10.91 7.01 -11.61
C LEU A 104 9.39 7.25 -11.65
N TRP A 105 8.75 7.16 -12.82
CA TRP A 105 7.29 7.20 -12.94
C TRP A 105 6.56 6.05 -12.24
N LEU A 106 7.25 4.94 -11.96
CA LEU A 106 6.70 3.82 -11.19
C LEU A 106 6.43 4.20 -9.73
N LEU A 107 7.15 5.17 -9.18
CA LEU A 107 7.01 5.61 -7.80
C LEU A 107 5.68 6.35 -7.55
N PRO A 108 5.31 7.41 -8.30
CA PRO A 108 3.99 8.02 -8.18
C PRO A 108 2.87 7.05 -8.60
N LEU A 109 3.12 6.12 -9.52
CA LEU A 109 2.15 5.07 -9.88
C LEU A 109 1.86 4.13 -8.70
N GLY A 110 2.91 3.62 -8.04
CA GLY A 110 2.77 2.76 -6.87
C GLY A 110 2.08 3.47 -5.71
N LEU A 111 2.39 4.76 -5.51
CA LEU A 111 1.72 5.58 -4.51
C LEU A 111 0.23 5.76 -4.85
N ALA A 112 -0.10 6.11 -6.10
CA ALA A 112 -1.48 6.30 -6.53
C ALA A 112 -2.32 5.02 -6.38
N LEU A 113 -1.76 3.86 -6.77
CA LEU A 113 -2.44 2.56 -6.62
C LEU A 113 -2.56 2.14 -5.15
N GLY A 114 -1.52 2.35 -4.34
CA GLY A 114 -1.57 2.10 -2.90
C GLY A 114 -2.62 2.96 -2.20
N LEU A 115 -2.66 4.27 -2.50
CA LEU A 115 -3.69 5.18 -2.00
C LEU A 115 -5.09 4.82 -2.49
N ASN A 116 -5.21 4.26 -3.71
CA ASN A 116 -6.49 3.74 -4.19
C ASN A 116 -6.99 2.60 -3.30
N LEU A 117 -6.13 1.67 -2.89
CA LEU A 117 -6.47 0.60 -1.96
C LEU A 117 -6.85 1.15 -0.58
N VAL A 118 -6.11 2.14 -0.05
CA VAL A 118 -6.46 2.80 1.22
C VAL A 118 -7.85 3.43 1.15
N ARG A 119 -8.15 4.17 0.08
CA ARG A 119 -9.47 4.78 -0.13
C ARG A 119 -10.59 3.75 -0.24
N ARG A 120 -10.34 2.59 -0.86
CA ARG A 120 -11.32 1.49 -0.94
C ARG A 120 -11.54 0.84 0.42
N ALA A 121 -10.46 0.60 1.16
CA ALA A 121 -10.51 0.07 2.52
C ALA A 121 -11.29 0.99 3.47
N GLU A 122 -11.09 2.32 3.37
CA GLU A 122 -11.89 3.30 4.10
C GLU A 122 -13.38 3.25 3.75
N ARG A 123 -13.72 3.11 2.46
CA ARG A 123 -15.13 3.02 2.02
C ARG A 123 -15.81 1.77 2.55
N LEU A 124 -15.09 0.66 2.70
CA LEU A 124 -15.61 -0.56 3.32
C LEU A 124 -15.90 -0.35 4.81
N ILE A 125 -14.99 0.31 5.54
CA ILE A 125 -15.24 0.68 6.95
C ILE A 125 -16.41 1.66 7.08
N ALA A 126 -16.57 2.59 6.14
CA ALA A 126 -17.67 3.56 6.14
C ALA A 126 -19.03 2.94 5.75
N GLY A 127 -19.03 2.04 4.75
CA GLY A 127 -20.22 1.41 4.16
C GLY A 127 -20.67 0.13 4.84
N GLY A 128 -19.86 -0.47 5.71
CA GLY A 128 -20.31 -1.54 6.59
C GLY A 128 -21.48 -1.06 7.45
N ARG A 129 -22.65 -1.71 7.33
CA ARG A 129 -23.74 -1.61 8.30
C ARG A 129 -23.14 -1.86 9.68
N GLY A 130 -23.01 -0.82 10.49
CA GLY A 130 -23.00 -0.99 11.93
C GLY A 130 -24.37 -1.49 12.37
N PRO A 131 -24.46 -2.08 13.57
CA PRO A 131 -25.75 -2.24 14.23
C PRO A 131 -26.49 -0.90 14.31
#